data_AF-X1A1V3-F1
#
_entry.id   AF-X1A1V3-F1
#
_cell.length_a   1.000
_cell.length_b   1.000
_cell.length_c   1.000
_cell.angle_alpha   90.00
_cell.angle_beta   90.00
_cell.angle_gamma   90.00
#
_symmetry.space_group_name_H-M   'P 1'
#
loop_
_entity.id
_entity.type
_entity.pdbx_description
1 polymer ?
#
loop_
_entity_poly.entity_id
_entity_poly.type
_entity_poly.pdbx_seq_one_letter_code
_entity_poly.pdbx_strand_id
1 'polypeptide(L)'
;MKFGIANLLTGFLLPSTFLALFYTSAFGSESLLKWTELPPLPPAPGQEVQVGLAGAFAGVHNDVLILAGGANFPDSPPWEGGQKVWHDDIYVLQRDKEGNYHWLTNATLKLPMALAYGVSITTDKGIIIIGGCDAEHCYNNVFRLQWDATERSIDIKSLPSLPCPGPSSDDACDGQGML
;
A
#
# COMPACT_ATOMS: atom_id res chain seq x y z
N MET A 1 30.56 -44.85 -73.77
CA MET A 1 30.37 -44.60 -75.21
C MET A 1 29.54 -43.33 -75.36
N LYS A 2 30.18 -42.26 -75.85
CA LYS A 2 29.66 -41.08 -76.58
C LYS A 2 28.55 -40.15 -76.02
N PHE A 3 28.92 -38.85 -76.00
CA PHE A 3 28.17 -37.60 -76.27
C PHE A 3 26.98 -37.24 -75.34
N GLY A 4 26.83 -36.05 -74.76
CA GLY A 4 27.33 -34.72 -75.11
C GLY A 4 26.41 -34.02 -76.11
N ILE A 5 25.46 -33.20 -75.66
CA ILE A 5 24.88 -32.10 -76.45
C ILE A 5 24.38 -30.97 -75.54
N ALA A 6 24.81 -29.76 -75.92
CA ALA A 6 24.45 -28.48 -75.37
C ALA A 6 23.05 -28.04 -75.82
N ASN A 7 22.44 -27.08 -75.12
CA ASN A 7 22.08 -25.81 -75.75
C ASN A 7 21.65 -24.74 -74.74
N LEU A 8 22.25 -23.57 -74.98
CA LEU A 8 21.95 -22.24 -74.49
C LEU A 8 20.61 -21.76 -75.04
N LEU A 9 19.91 -20.85 -74.32
CA LEU A 9 18.82 -19.90 -74.68
C LEU A 9 18.07 -19.66 -73.35
N THR A 10 17.66 -18.50 -72.86
CA THR A 10 17.42 -17.16 -73.40
C THR A 10 17.19 -16.23 -72.21
N GLY A 11 17.61 -14.97 -72.31
CA GLY A 11 17.47 -13.98 -71.24
C GLY A 11 16.03 -13.71 -70.82
N PHE A 12 15.84 -13.47 -69.52
CA PHE A 12 14.63 -12.89 -68.95
C PHE A 12 14.99 -11.58 -68.24
N LEU A 13 14.42 -10.49 -68.73
CA LEU A 13 14.40 -9.18 -68.08
C LEU A 13 13.51 -9.29 -66.83
N LEU A 14 14.10 -9.14 -65.64
CA LEU A 14 13.35 -9.01 -64.39
C LEU A 14 13.05 -7.52 -64.15
N PRO A 15 11.78 -7.10 -63.99
CA PRO A 15 11.49 -5.75 -63.54
C PRO A 15 11.85 -5.64 -62.06
N SER A 16 12.70 -4.66 -61.77
CA SER A 16 13.15 -4.27 -60.45
C SER A 16 11.96 -3.99 -59.52
N THR A 17 11.70 -4.91 -58.59
CA THR A 17 10.75 -4.71 -57.49
C THR A 17 11.44 -3.88 -56.43
N PHE A 18 11.21 -2.57 -56.46
CA PHE A 18 11.58 -1.68 -55.37
C PHE A 18 10.61 -1.91 -54.20
N LEU A 19 10.92 -2.90 -53.35
CA LEU A 19 10.19 -3.14 -52.11
C LEU A 19 10.62 -2.08 -51.10
N ALA A 20 9.87 -0.96 -51.04
CA ALA A 20 10.04 0.03 -49.99
C ALA A 20 9.61 -0.60 -48.64
N LEU A 21 10.60 -1.03 -47.86
CA LEU A 21 10.42 -1.37 -46.45
C LEU A 21 10.11 -0.09 -45.68
N PHE A 22 8.82 0.21 -45.51
CA PHE A 22 8.37 1.15 -44.51
C PHE A 22 8.60 0.52 -43.13
N TYR A 23 9.73 0.85 -42.51
CA TYR A 23 9.95 0.61 -41.08
C TYR A 23 9.07 1.57 -40.29
N THR A 24 7.84 1.14 -39.99
CA THR A 24 6.99 1.86 -39.04
C THR A 24 7.50 1.53 -37.65
N SER A 25 8.35 2.40 -37.10
CA SER A 25 8.68 2.34 -35.67
C SER A 25 7.43 2.69 -34.88
N ALA A 26 6.75 1.67 -34.35
CA ALA A 26 5.75 1.88 -33.31
C ALA A 26 6.48 2.30 -32.04
N PHE A 27 6.53 3.61 -31.77
CA PHE A 27 6.84 4.09 -30.43
C PHE A 27 5.62 3.79 -29.55
N GLY A 28 5.64 2.61 -28.93
CA GLY A 28 4.74 2.30 -27.83
C GLY A 28 5.07 3.23 -26.66
N SER A 29 4.10 4.05 -26.27
CA SER A 29 4.14 4.75 -24.98
C SER A 29 3.99 3.71 -23.88
N GLU A 30 5.09 3.08 -23.46
CA GLU A 30 5.13 2.38 -22.17
C GLU A 30 4.70 3.37 -21.09
N SER A 31 3.59 3.11 -20.41
CA SER A 31 3.15 3.93 -19.30
C SER A 31 4.25 3.96 -18.23
N LEU A 32 4.84 5.13 -17.98
CA LEU A 32 5.89 5.32 -16.98
C LEU A 32 5.47 4.88 -15.56
N LEU A 33 4.16 4.79 -15.31
CA LEU A 33 3.58 4.34 -14.06
C LEU A 33 2.69 3.13 -14.32
N LYS A 34 3.03 1.99 -13.72
CA LYS A 34 2.19 0.82 -13.67
C LYS A 34 1.50 0.76 -12.31
N TRP A 35 0.22 1.08 -12.30
CA TRP A 35 -0.63 0.95 -11.12
C TRP A 35 -1.24 -0.45 -11.06
N THR A 36 -1.37 -0.99 -9.85
CA THR A 36 -2.06 -2.25 -9.59
C THR A 36 -2.79 -2.14 -8.28
N GLU A 37 -4.02 -2.64 -8.24
CA GLU A 37 -4.86 -2.62 -7.07
C GLU A 37 -4.45 -3.73 -6.09
N LEU A 38 -4.43 -3.40 -4.79
CA LEU A 38 -4.26 -4.37 -3.72
C LEU A 38 -5.65 -4.88 -3.27
N PRO A 39 -5.75 -6.04 -2.63
CA PRO A 39 -7.02 -6.51 -2.09
C PRO A 39 -7.66 -5.45 -1.18
N PRO A 40 -8.99 -5.25 -1.25
CA PRO A 40 -9.67 -4.28 -0.40
C PRO A 40 -9.45 -4.62 1.08
N LEU A 41 -9.35 -3.58 1.91
CA LEU A 41 -9.24 -3.73 3.36
C LEU A 41 -10.45 -4.53 3.89
N PRO A 42 -10.25 -5.61 4.67
CA PRO A 42 -11.37 -6.36 5.24
C PRO A 42 -12.10 -5.53 6.31
N PRO A 43 -13.38 -5.87 6.59
CA PRO A 43 -14.10 -5.30 7.73
C PRO A 43 -13.35 -5.53 9.05
N ALA A 44 -13.55 -4.65 10.01
CA ALA A 44 -13.09 -4.90 11.38
C ALA A 44 -13.77 -6.16 11.96
N PRO A 45 -13.16 -6.84 12.95
CA PRO A 45 -13.78 -7.99 13.61
C PRO A 45 -15.20 -7.67 14.10
N GLY A 46 -16.17 -8.48 13.68
CA GLY A 46 -17.58 -8.29 14.03
C GLY A 46 -18.36 -7.30 13.14
N GLN A 47 -17.73 -6.70 12.12
CA GLN A 47 -18.40 -5.89 11.11
C GLN A 47 -18.56 -6.66 9.80
N GLU A 48 -19.62 -6.35 9.04
CA GLU A 48 -19.86 -6.95 7.72
C GLU A 48 -19.26 -6.11 6.59
N VAL A 49 -19.12 -4.80 6.80
CA VAL A 49 -18.70 -3.84 5.78
C VAL A 49 -17.51 -3.03 6.28
N GLN A 50 -16.50 -2.87 5.43
CA GLN A 50 -15.40 -1.92 5.65
C GLN A 50 -15.74 -0.59 4.98
N VAL A 51 -16.03 0.44 5.78
CA VAL A 51 -16.35 1.79 5.29
C VAL A 51 -15.10 2.66 5.05
N GLY A 52 -13.92 2.11 5.30
CA GLY A 52 -12.64 2.79 5.18
C GLY A 52 -12.14 3.32 6.52
N LEU A 53 -10.85 3.69 6.56
CA LEU A 53 -10.19 4.25 7.74
C LEU A 53 -9.44 5.51 7.33
N ALA A 54 -9.76 6.63 7.95
CA ALA A 54 -9.06 7.89 7.79
C ALA A 54 -8.00 8.05 8.88
N GLY A 55 -6.85 8.62 8.54
CA GLY A 55 -5.75 8.85 9.49
C GLY A 55 -5.15 7.58 10.08
N ALA A 56 -5.30 6.43 9.42
CA ALA A 56 -4.64 5.20 9.84
C ALA A 56 -3.13 5.30 9.63
N PHE A 57 -2.38 4.58 10.46
CA PHE A 57 -0.94 4.45 10.35
C PHE A 57 -0.60 3.36 9.33
N ALA A 58 0.40 3.61 8.47
CA ALA A 58 0.86 2.62 7.49
C ALA A 58 2.38 2.51 7.48
N GLY A 59 2.89 1.30 7.28
CA GLY A 59 4.32 1.06 7.09
C GLY A 59 4.63 -0.39 6.74
N VAL A 60 5.87 -0.67 6.38
CA VAL A 60 6.32 -2.02 6.00
C VAL A 60 7.38 -2.50 6.98
N HIS A 61 7.27 -3.74 7.44
CA HIS A 61 8.32 -4.38 8.24
C HIS A 61 8.32 -5.88 7.99
N ASN A 62 9.50 -6.48 7.80
CA ASN A 62 9.62 -7.92 7.51
C ASN A 62 8.71 -8.38 6.34
N ASP A 63 8.75 -7.64 5.22
CA ASP A 63 8.02 -7.90 3.98
C ASP A 63 6.49 -7.96 4.08
N VAL A 64 5.91 -7.40 5.14
CA VAL A 64 4.46 -7.20 5.26
C VAL A 64 4.12 -5.72 5.36
N LEU A 65 3.00 -5.32 4.75
CA LEU A 65 2.39 -4.01 4.97
C LEU A 65 1.51 -4.10 6.21
N ILE A 66 1.72 -3.19 7.15
CA ILE A 66 0.92 -3.04 8.36
C ILE A 66 0.09 -1.75 8.22
N LEU A 67 -1.21 -1.87 8.45
CA LEU A 67 -2.13 -0.75 8.61
C LEU A 67 -2.69 -0.81 10.03
N ALA A 68 -2.58 0.25 10.82
CA ALA A 68 -3.00 0.27 12.22
C ALA A 68 -3.88 1.47 12.56
N GLY A 69 -4.89 1.24 13.39
CA GLY A 69 -5.81 2.25 13.89
C GLY A 69 -6.59 2.97 12.78
N GLY A 70 -6.77 4.28 12.94
CA GLY A 70 -7.60 5.11 12.06
C GLY A 70 -8.99 5.35 12.63
N ALA A 71 -9.74 6.21 11.95
CA ALA A 71 -11.09 6.58 12.35
C ALA A 71 -12.04 6.59 11.16
N ASN A 72 -13.32 6.33 11.42
CA ASN A 72 -14.36 6.36 10.40
C ASN A 72 -15.72 6.76 10.99
N PHE A 73 -16.75 6.67 10.16
CA PHE A 73 -18.13 6.96 10.54
C PHE A 73 -18.98 5.75 10.16
N PRO A 74 -19.14 4.75 11.05
CA PRO A 74 -19.70 3.45 10.69
C PRO A 74 -21.20 3.51 10.40
N ASP A 75 -21.95 4.37 11.08
CA ASP A 75 -23.40 4.39 11.02
C ASP A 75 -23.96 5.34 9.93
N SER A 76 -23.39 6.54 9.79
CA SER A 76 -23.78 7.51 8.78
C SER A 76 -22.65 8.50 8.47
N PRO A 77 -22.64 9.17 7.32
CA PRO A 77 -21.62 10.15 7.00
C PRO A 77 -21.62 11.38 7.93
N PRO A 78 -20.51 12.15 7.98
CA PRO A 78 -20.40 13.32 8.86
C PRO A 78 -21.49 14.38 8.64
N TRP A 79 -21.89 14.62 7.39
CA TRP A 79 -22.88 15.64 7.02
C TRP A 79 -24.32 15.25 7.40
N GLU A 80 -24.55 14.01 7.82
CA GLU A 80 -25.83 13.51 8.34
C GLU A 80 -25.80 13.36 9.87
N GLY A 81 -24.77 13.90 10.54
CA GLY A 81 -24.63 13.81 12.00
C GLY A 81 -24.03 12.49 12.48
N GLY A 82 -23.38 11.74 11.58
CA GLY A 82 -22.67 10.52 11.92
C GLY A 82 -21.62 10.74 12.99
N GLN A 83 -21.50 9.76 13.89
CA GLN A 83 -20.52 9.78 14.96
C GLN A 83 -19.20 9.21 14.46
N LYS A 84 -18.11 9.95 14.70
CA LYS A 84 -16.76 9.47 14.39
C LYS A 84 -16.39 8.38 15.41
N VAL A 85 -15.84 7.28 14.94
CA VAL A 85 -15.34 6.17 15.76
C VAL A 85 -13.87 5.96 15.43
N TRP A 86 -13.05 5.83 16.47
CA TRP A 86 -11.63 5.52 16.37
C TRP A 86 -11.42 4.04 16.62
N HIS A 87 -10.46 3.47 15.90
CA HIS A 87 -10.18 2.04 15.92
C HIS A 87 -8.77 1.78 16.43
N ASP A 88 -8.57 0.62 17.01
CA ASP A 88 -7.30 0.07 17.46
C ASP A 88 -6.86 -1.15 16.63
N ASP A 89 -7.64 -1.56 15.62
CA ASP A 89 -7.34 -2.70 14.76
C ASP A 89 -6.02 -2.54 14.00
N ILE A 90 -5.27 -3.65 13.92
CA ILE A 90 -4.09 -3.77 13.09
C ILE A 90 -4.33 -4.82 12.01
N TYR A 91 -4.18 -4.42 10.76
CA TYR A 91 -4.28 -5.25 9.57
C TYR A 91 -2.88 -5.51 9.01
N VAL A 92 -2.64 -6.75 8.59
CA VAL A 92 -1.36 -7.17 8.00
C VAL A 92 -1.62 -7.75 6.63
N LEU A 93 -1.05 -7.11 5.59
CA LEU A 93 -1.09 -7.60 4.22
C LEU A 93 0.23 -8.31 3.92
N GLN A 94 0.12 -9.59 3.58
CA GLN A 94 1.26 -10.45 3.26
C GLN A 94 1.30 -10.75 1.77
N ARG A 95 2.49 -11.05 1.25
CA ARG A 95 2.68 -11.54 -0.12
C ARG A 95 2.95 -13.04 -0.11
N ASP A 96 2.22 -13.81 -0.91
CA ASP A 96 2.47 -15.24 -1.10
C ASP A 96 3.67 -15.51 -2.05
N LYS A 97 4.00 -16.78 -2.25
CA LYS A 97 5.15 -17.18 -3.09
C LYS A 97 4.91 -16.92 -4.57
N GLU A 98 3.65 -16.93 -4.97
CA GLU A 98 3.16 -16.64 -6.31
C GLU A 98 3.12 -15.13 -6.59
N GLY A 99 3.33 -14.31 -5.54
CA GLY A 99 3.44 -12.87 -5.60
C GLY A 99 2.12 -12.12 -5.39
N ASN A 100 1.04 -12.79 -5.01
CA ASN A 100 -0.25 -12.19 -4.70
C ASN A 100 -0.30 -11.69 -3.26
N TYR A 101 -1.10 -10.66 -3.02
CA TYR A 101 -1.27 -10.07 -1.69
C TYR A 101 -2.54 -10.59 -1.03
N HIS A 102 -2.49 -10.85 0.28
CA HIS A 102 -3.63 -11.31 1.07
C HIS A 102 -3.56 -10.73 2.49
N TRP A 103 -4.72 -10.37 3.03
CA TRP A 103 -4.82 -9.91 4.42
C TRP A 103 -4.78 -11.10 5.38
N LEU A 104 -4.12 -10.92 6.53
CA LEU A 104 -4.12 -11.89 7.61
C LEU A 104 -5.49 -11.90 8.30
N THR A 105 -6.25 -12.98 8.14
CA THR A 105 -7.63 -13.10 8.68
C THR A 105 -7.72 -13.84 10.02
N ASN A 106 -6.68 -14.58 10.41
CA ASN A 106 -6.73 -15.53 11.54
C ASN A 106 -6.07 -14.99 12.81
N ALA A 107 -5.85 -13.68 12.90
CA ALA A 107 -5.27 -13.03 14.07
C ALA A 107 -6.04 -11.74 14.37
N THR A 108 -6.30 -11.50 15.66
CA THR A 108 -6.82 -10.22 16.14
C THR A 108 -5.66 -9.45 16.73
N LEU A 109 -5.21 -8.45 15.98
CA LEU A 109 -4.06 -7.62 16.35
C LEU A 109 -4.58 -6.21 16.66
N LYS A 110 -4.12 -5.65 17.77
CA LYS A 110 -4.67 -4.42 18.33
C LYS A 110 -3.53 -3.50 18.79
N LEU A 111 -3.70 -2.21 18.58
CA LEU A 111 -2.94 -1.17 19.27
C LEU A 111 -3.30 -1.19 20.77
N PRO A 112 -2.47 -0.55 21.64
CA PRO A 112 -2.80 -0.44 23.05
C PRO A 112 -4.07 0.41 23.31
N MET A 113 -4.47 1.21 22.33
CA MET A 113 -5.63 2.10 22.36
C MET A 113 -6.07 2.47 20.95
N ALA A 114 -7.33 2.91 20.81
CA ALA A 114 -7.83 3.46 19.56
C ALA A 114 -7.09 4.76 19.22
N LEU A 115 -6.60 4.88 17.99
CA LEU A 115 -5.67 5.96 17.66
C LEU A 115 -5.67 6.26 16.16
N ALA A 116 -5.69 7.53 15.80
CA ALA A 116 -5.64 7.99 14.42
C ALA A 116 -4.89 9.32 14.29
N TYR A 117 -4.64 9.72 13.04
CA TYR A 117 -4.10 11.03 12.65
C TYR A 117 -2.71 11.35 13.20
N GLY A 118 -1.95 10.34 13.60
CA GLY A 118 -0.53 10.44 13.97
C GLY A 118 0.43 10.34 12.80
N VAL A 119 1.73 10.22 13.12
CA VAL A 119 2.78 9.97 12.12
C VAL A 119 3.26 8.51 12.23
N SER A 120 3.42 7.84 11.08
CA SER A 120 4.10 6.54 10.98
C SER A 120 5.38 6.64 10.16
N ILE A 121 6.47 6.06 10.67
CA ILE A 121 7.77 6.03 10.00
C ILE A 121 8.27 4.59 9.92
N THR A 122 8.50 4.11 8.70
CA THR A 122 9.09 2.79 8.47
C THR A 122 10.60 2.84 8.72
N THR A 123 11.11 1.90 9.52
CA THR A 123 12.54 1.70 9.78
C THR A 123 12.90 0.22 9.65
N ASP A 124 14.20 -0.09 9.61
CA ASP A 124 14.74 -1.45 9.65
C ASP A 124 14.30 -2.24 10.90
N LYS A 125 14.00 -1.54 12.00
CA LYS A 125 13.62 -2.13 13.28
C LYS A 125 12.11 -2.22 13.50
N GLY A 126 11.29 -1.74 12.56
CA GLY A 126 9.84 -1.66 12.73
C GLY A 126 9.26 -0.31 12.32
N ILE A 127 7.97 -0.14 12.55
CA ILE A 127 7.22 1.07 12.24
C ILE A 127 7.09 1.90 13.50
N ILE A 128 7.66 3.10 13.51
CA ILE A 128 7.53 4.04 14.61
C ILE A 128 6.21 4.78 14.45
N ILE A 129 5.38 4.73 15.48
CA ILE A 129 4.14 5.48 15.61
C ILE A 129 4.39 6.63 16.59
N ILE A 130 4.05 7.84 16.17
CA ILE A 130 4.30 9.08 16.91
C ILE A 130 2.98 9.83 17.05
N GLY A 131 2.57 10.10 18.29
CA GLY A 131 1.41 10.92 18.60
C GLY A 131 0.09 10.30 18.14
N GLY A 132 -0.79 11.14 17.58
CA GLY A 132 -2.15 10.76 17.19
C GLY A 132 -3.17 11.05 18.29
N CYS A 133 -4.45 10.91 17.95
CA CYS A 133 -5.56 11.25 18.83
C CYS A 133 -6.65 10.17 18.80
N ASP A 134 -7.40 10.10 19.90
CA ASP A 134 -8.68 9.41 19.98
C ASP A 134 -9.84 10.44 20.01
N ALA A 135 -11.00 10.02 20.51
CA ALA A 135 -12.18 10.88 20.63
C ALA A 135 -12.03 12.01 21.67
N GLU A 136 -11.11 11.87 22.62
CA GLU A 136 -11.01 12.71 23.81
C GLU A 136 -9.67 13.43 23.91
N HIS A 137 -8.58 12.78 23.50
CA HIS A 137 -7.21 13.22 23.76
C HIS A 137 -6.31 13.03 22.54
N CYS A 138 -5.33 13.93 22.40
CA CYS A 138 -4.14 13.68 21.60
C CYS A 138 -3.00 13.24 22.50
N TYR A 139 -2.21 12.31 21.99
CA TYR A 139 -1.14 11.65 22.73
C TYR A 139 0.22 12.22 22.31
N ASN A 140 1.17 12.19 23.25
CA ASN A 140 2.58 12.44 22.96
C ASN A 140 3.38 11.13 22.92
N ASN A 141 2.70 9.99 23.05
CA ASN A 141 3.31 8.67 23.10
C ASN A 141 4.02 8.37 21.79
N VAL A 142 5.16 7.70 21.91
CA VAL A 142 5.89 7.13 20.78
C VAL A 142 6.08 5.66 21.05
N PHE A 143 5.77 4.82 20.08
CA PHE A 143 6.00 3.38 20.19
C PHE A 143 6.36 2.79 18.83
N ARG A 144 6.95 1.61 18.84
CA ARG A 144 7.35 0.89 17.63
C ARG A 144 6.56 -0.40 17.52
N LEU A 145 5.97 -0.62 16.34
CA LEU A 145 5.34 -1.87 15.94
C LEU A 145 6.37 -2.73 15.22
N GLN A 146 6.49 -3.99 15.61
CA GLN A 146 7.37 -4.96 14.99
C GLN A 146 6.59 -6.23 14.64
N TRP A 147 6.56 -6.57 13.35
CA TRP A 147 6.01 -7.85 12.89
C TRP A 147 6.91 -9.02 13.28
N ASP A 148 6.36 -9.96 14.06
CA ASP A 148 6.93 -11.29 14.28
C ASP A 148 6.28 -12.29 13.30
N ALA A 149 7.06 -12.78 12.34
CA ALA A 149 6.56 -13.71 11.33
C ALA A 149 6.36 -15.14 11.86
N THR A 150 7.03 -15.51 12.95
CA THR A 150 6.93 -16.83 13.58
C THR A 150 5.64 -16.93 14.37
N GLU A 151 5.39 -15.95 15.24
CA GLU A 151 4.20 -15.89 16.08
C GLU A 151 2.99 -15.26 15.37
N ARG A 152 3.21 -14.66 14.19
CA ARG A 152 2.21 -13.91 13.40
C ARG A 152 1.54 -12.83 14.25
N SER A 153 2.34 -12.10 15.01
CA SER A 153 1.94 -11.11 15.99
C SER A 153 2.64 -9.77 15.77
N ILE A 154 2.18 -8.75 16.49
CA ILE A 154 2.80 -7.43 16.52
C ILE A 154 3.35 -7.18 17.92
N ASP A 155 4.67 -7.05 18.02
CA ASP A 155 5.32 -6.57 19.24
C ASP A 155 5.27 -5.04 19.28
N ILE A 156 4.82 -4.50 20.41
CA ILE A 156 4.71 -3.05 20.62
C ILE A 156 5.70 -2.63 21.69
N LYS A 157 6.66 -1.78 21.30
CA LYS A 157 7.68 -1.26 22.22
C LYS A 157 7.56 0.24 22.39
N SER A 158 7.30 0.70 23.60
CA SER A 158 7.33 2.12 23.94
C SER A 158 8.73 2.72 23.72
N LEU A 159 8.74 3.94 23.22
CA LEU A 159 9.91 4.80 23.02
C LEU A 159 9.72 6.09 23.83
N PRO A 160 10.75 6.94 23.97
CA PRO A 160 10.60 8.23 24.63
C PRO A 160 9.50 9.08 23.98
N SER A 161 8.57 9.59 24.80
CA SER A 161 7.46 10.44 24.35
C SER A 161 7.95 11.78 23.79
N LEU A 162 7.12 12.40 22.97
CA LEU A 162 7.28 13.78 22.55
C LEU A 162 7.13 14.75 23.74
N PRO A 163 7.76 15.95 23.67
CA PRO A 163 7.61 16.97 24.72
C PRO A 163 6.17 17.43 24.95
N CYS A 164 5.34 17.40 23.90
CA CYS A 164 3.93 17.79 23.93
C CYS A 164 3.10 16.85 23.02
N PRO A 165 1.79 16.71 23.26
CA PRO A 165 0.89 15.94 22.40
C PRO A 165 0.51 16.70 21.13
N GLY A 166 0.16 15.98 20.06
CA GLY A 166 -0.35 16.53 18.82
C GLY A 166 -0.89 15.44 17.89
N PRO A 167 -1.86 15.77 17.00
CA PRO A 167 -2.28 14.87 15.94
C PRO A 167 -1.06 14.55 15.06
N SER A 168 -0.46 15.54 14.41
CA SER A 168 0.64 15.33 13.47
C SER A 168 1.93 16.04 13.90
N SER A 169 3.04 15.80 13.19
CA SER A 169 4.30 16.53 13.42
C SER A 169 4.19 18.05 13.15
N ASP A 170 3.14 18.45 12.44
CA ASP A 170 2.95 19.83 11.99
C ASP A 170 2.11 20.65 12.98
N ASP A 171 1.47 19.99 13.94
CA ASP A 171 0.74 20.62 15.03
C ASP A 171 1.73 20.93 16.16
N ALA A 172 2.38 22.10 16.04
CA ALA A 172 3.28 22.62 17.04
C ALA A 172 2.56 22.77 18.40
N CYS A 173 3.33 22.75 19.50
CA CYS A 173 2.89 22.79 20.90
C CYS A 173 2.16 24.09 21.32
N ASP A 174 1.17 24.56 20.56
CA ASP A 174 0.26 25.63 20.93
C ASP A 174 -1.13 25.01 21.05
N GLY A 175 -1.64 24.90 22.27
CA GLY A 175 -2.88 24.21 22.62
C GLY A 175 -4.16 24.89 22.13
N GLN A 176 -4.26 25.23 20.84
CA GLN A 176 -5.42 25.86 20.24
C GLN A 176 -5.92 25.08 19.02
N GLY A 177 -6.99 24.32 19.26
CA GLY A 177 -8.03 24.07 18.26
C GLY A 177 -8.03 22.66 17.67
N MET A 178 -8.74 21.74 18.34
CA MET A 178 -9.44 20.69 17.60
C MET A 178 -10.80 21.26 17.15
N LEU A 179 -11.02 21.30 15.84
CA LEU A 179 -12.31 21.54 15.20
C LEU A 179 -13.01 20.21 14.88
#